data_AF-A0A2S4MCL1-F1
#
_entry.id   AF-A0A2S4MCL1-F1
#
_cell.length_a   1.000
_cell.length_b   1.000
_cell.length_c   1.000
_cell.angle_alpha   90.00
_cell.angle_beta   90.00
_cell.angle_gamma   90.00
#
_symmetry.space_group_name_H-M   'P 1'
#
loop_
_entity.id
_entity.type
_entity.pdbx_description
1 polymer ?
#
loop_
_entity_poly.entity_id
_entity_poly.type
_entity_poly.pdbx_seq_one_letter_code
_entity_poly.pdbx_strand_id
1 'polypeptide(L)'
;MPMPAPSFTWSDLAGREVSTWSEEWRLECEVAYLLSLPLPARNAMLDGVTGSTDRDARGIKGVRGEAAVVALRAHIQRLAEIRKRG
;
A
#
# COMPACT_ATOMS: atom_id res chain seq x y z
N MET A 1 -10.64 30.87 3.33
CA MET A 1 -10.54 29.65 4.16
C MET A 1 -9.06 29.34 4.34
N PRO A 2 -8.47 29.38 5.56
CA PRO A 2 -7.12 28.88 5.75
C PRO A 2 -7.12 27.37 5.54
N MET A 3 -6.18 26.86 4.73
CA MET A 3 -5.98 25.42 4.58
C MET A 3 -5.52 24.85 5.93
N PRO A 4 -6.09 23.73 6.42
CA PRO A 4 -5.59 23.09 7.62
C PRO A 4 -4.11 22.73 7.41
N ALA A 5 -3.26 23.03 8.39
CA ALA A 5 -1.85 22.64 8.33
C ALA A 5 -1.76 21.10 8.26
N PRO A 6 -0.79 20.56 7.49
CA PRO A 6 -0.59 19.11 7.45
C PRO A 6 -0.23 18.61 8.85
N SER A 7 -0.91 17.56 9.31
CA SER A 7 -0.50 16.85 10.52
C SER A 7 0.71 15.97 10.21
N PHE A 8 1.59 15.78 11.19
CA PHE A 8 2.73 14.86 11.10
C PHE A 8 2.43 13.61 11.91
N THR A 9 2.93 12.47 11.43
CA THR A 9 2.77 11.17 12.07
C THR A 9 4.01 10.31 11.84
N TRP A 10 4.27 9.39 12.75
CA TRP A 10 5.35 8.42 12.59
C TRP A 10 5.02 7.45 11.45
N SER A 11 5.98 7.22 10.55
CA SER A 11 5.90 6.20 9.49
C SER A 11 6.89 5.08 9.80
N ASP A 12 6.38 3.85 9.90
CA ASP A 12 7.19 2.66 10.13
C ASP A 12 8.11 2.36 8.92
N LEU A 13 7.60 2.54 7.70
CA LEU A 13 8.37 2.29 6.48
C LEU A 13 9.51 3.29 6.30
N ALA A 14 9.26 4.57 6.60
CA ALA A 14 10.24 5.64 6.48
C ALA A 14 11.17 5.74 7.71
N GLY A 15 10.74 5.22 8.87
CA GLY A 15 11.49 5.28 10.12
C GLY A 15 11.64 6.70 10.68
N ARG A 16 10.72 7.60 10.33
CA ARG A 16 10.72 9.02 10.73
C ARG A 16 9.29 9.58 10.74
N GLU A 17 9.12 10.76 11.32
CA GLU A 17 7.89 11.54 11.13
C GLU A 17 7.75 12.01 9.68
N VAL A 18 6.57 11.77 9.11
CA VAL A 18 6.18 12.21 7.77
C VAL A 18 4.88 13.02 7.86
N SER A 19 4.69 13.92 6.89
CA SER A 19 3.41 14.62 6.75
C SER A 19 2.32 13.64 6.32
N THR A 20 1.13 13.75 6.88
CA THR A 20 -0.05 12.95 6.47
C THR A 20 -0.50 13.24 5.04
N TRP A 21 0.04 14.29 4.40
CA TRP A 21 -0.23 14.64 3.01
C TRP A 21 0.91 14.21 2.07
N SER A 22 1.97 13.59 2.60
CA SER A 22 3.10 13.10 1.81
C SER A 22 2.75 11.83 1.04
N GLU A 23 3.45 11.62 -0.09
CA GLU A 23 3.36 10.35 -0.82
C GLU A 23 3.89 9.17 0.00
N GLU A 24 4.86 9.42 0.89
CA GLU A 24 5.37 8.44 1.85
C GLU A 24 4.24 7.92 2.76
N TRP A 25 3.44 8.83 3.34
CA TRP A 25 2.30 8.45 4.19
C TRP A 25 1.20 7.75 3.40
N ARG A 26 0.94 8.20 2.17
CA ARG A 26 -0.03 7.54 1.29
C ARG A 26 0.39 6.10 0.97
N LEU A 27 1.67 5.89 0.67
CA LEU A 27 2.23 4.57 0.39
C LEU A 27 2.14 3.67 1.62
N GLU A 28 2.50 4.17 2.80
CA GLU A 28 2.39 3.38 4.03
C GLU A 28 0.95 2.99 4.33
N CYS A 29 -0.01 3.92 4.18
CA CYS A 29 -1.43 3.60 4.32
C CYS A 29 -1.87 2.50 3.34
N GLU A 30 -1.46 2.59 2.07
CA GLU A 30 -1.77 1.57 1.05
C GLU A 30 -1.18 0.20 1.41
N VAL A 31 0.09 0.18 1.82
CA VAL A 31 0.80 -1.04 2.21
C VAL A 31 0.22 -1.64 3.49
N ALA A 32 -0.11 -0.81 4.49
CA ALA A 32 -0.75 -1.23 5.74
C ALA A 32 -2.15 -1.82 5.50
N TYR A 33 -2.94 -1.19 4.62
CA TYR A 33 -4.23 -1.72 4.20
C TYR A 33 -4.07 -3.09 3.53
N LEU A 34 -3.17 -3.21 2.54
CA LEU A 34 -2.91 -4.48 1.87
C LEU A 34 -2.42 -5.56 2.85
N LEU A 35 -1.57 -5.18 3.81
CA LEU A 35 -1.08 -6.08 4.86
C LEU A 35 -2.19 -6.56 5.80
N SER A 36 -3.24 -5.77 6.00
CA SER A 36 -4.40 -6.14 6.83
C SER A 36 -5.32 -7.16 6.16
N LEU A 37 -5.31 -7.23 4.81
CA LEU A 37 -6.12 -8.16 4.05
C LEU A 37 -5.62 -9.62 4.18
N PRO A 38 -6.53 -10.61 4.19
CA PRO A 38 -6.19 -12.02 4.00
C PRO A 38 -5.40 -12.25 2.71
N LEU A 39 -4.49 -13.22 2.71
CA LEU A 39 -3.60 -13.49 1.58
C LEU A 39 -4.34 -13.69 0.23
N PRO A 40 -5.48 -14.40 0.15
CA PRO A 40 -6.23 -14.53 -1.10
C PRO A 40 -6.78 -13.19 -1.62
N ALA A 41 -7.35 -12.36 -0.72
CA ALA A 41 -7.90 -11.06 -1.06
C ALA A 41 -6.81 -10.07 -1.49
N ARG A 42 -5.66 -10.10 -0.81
CA ARG A 42 -4.48 -9.30 -1.18
C ARG A 42 -3.96 -9.65 -2.57
N ASN A 43 -3.83 -10.95 -2.88
CA ASN A 43 -3.37 -11.39 -4.19
C ASN A 43 -4.37 -11.00 -5.30
N ALA A 44 -5.68 -11.14 -5.06
CA ALA A 44 -6.69 -10.67 -5.99
C ALA A 44 -6.61 -9.15 -6.23
N MET A 45 -6.36 -8.35 -5.18
CA MET A 45 -6.18 -6.90 -5.29
C MET A 45 -4.90 -6.53 -6.07
N LEU A 46 -3.81 -7.26 -5.84
CA LEU A 46 -2.51 -7.02 -6.48
C LEU A 46 -2.50 -7.48 -7.94
N ASP A 47 -2.84 -8.74 -8.21
CA ASP A 47 -2.69 -9.37 -9.52
C ASP A 47 -3.95 -9.29 -10.39
N GLY A 48 -5.10 -8.96 -9.80
CA GLY A 48 -6.41 -9.04 -10.43
C GLY A 48 -7.03 -10.43 -10.31
N VAL A 49 -8.32 -10.52 -10.61
CA VAL A 49 -9.05 -11.81 -10.62
C VAL A 49 -8.95 -12.40 -12.02
N THR A 50 -8.25 -13.53 -12.14
CA THR A 50 -8.11 -14.27 -13.40
C THR A 50 -9.49 -14.72 -13.91
N GLY A 51 -9.83 -14.38 -15.15
CA GLY A 51 -11.09 -14.75 -15.79
C GLY A 51 -12.19 -13.68 -15.73
N SER A 52 -11.96 -12.56 -15.04
CA SER A 52 -12.89 -11.44 -15.06
C SER A 52 -12.59 -10.49 -16.23
N THR A 53 -13.61 -10.19 -17.03
CA THR A 53 -13.57 -9.17 -18.10
C THR A 53 -13.81 -7.76 -17.58
N ASP A 54 -14.11 -7.61 -16.29
CA ASP A 54 -14.35 -6.31 -15.68
C ASP A 54 -13.08 -5.49 -15.55
N ARG A 55 -13.18 -4.21 -15.90
CA ARG A 55 -12.05 -3.27 -15.79
C ARG A 55 -11.60 -3.13 -14.33
N ASP A 56 -12.54 -3.23 -13.39
CA ASP A 56 -12.29 -3.15 -11.95
C ASP A 56 -11.64 -4.42 -11.38
N ALA A 57 -11.69 -5.54 -12.12
CA ALA A 57 -11.08 -6.81 -11.71
C ALA A 57 -9.62 -6.97 -12.15
N ARG A 58 -9.06 -5.95 -12.83
CA ARG A 58 -7.66 -5.93 -13.31
C ARG A 58 -6.62 -5.86 -12.19
N GLY A 59 -7.03 -5.50 -10.97
CA GLY A 59 -6.14 -5.29 -9.84
C GLY A 59 -5.10 -4.19 -10.08
N ILE A 60 -4.14 -4.09 -9.16
CA ILE A 60 -3.05 -3.11 -9.28
C ILE A 60 -2.14 -3.44 -10.47
N LYS A 61 -1.95 -4.73 -10.79
CA LYS A 61 -1.15 -5.19 -11.94
C LYS A 61 -1.68 -4.63 -13.25
N GLY A 62 -2.99 -4.69 -13.50
CA GLY A 62 -3.55 -4.21 -14.75
C GLY A 62 -3.77 -2.69 -14.84
N VAL A 63 -3.62 -1.95 -13.73
CA VAL A 63 -3.72 -0.47 -13.71
C VAL A 63 -2.35 0.20 -13.66
N ARG A 64 -1.47 -0.24 -12.76
CA ARG A 64 -0.15 0.35 -12.48
C ARG A 64 1.02 -0.48 -13.03
N GLY A 65 0.75 -1.68 -13.55
CA GLY A 65 1.76 -2.57 -14.12
C GLY A 65 2.39 -3.50 -13.09
N GLU A 66 3.14 -4.48 -13.60
CA GLU A 66 3.79 -5.51 -12.80
C GLU A 66 4.88 -4.96 -11.88
N ALA A 67 5.65 -3.97 -12.34
CA ALA A 67 6.68 -3.32 -11.53
C ALA A 67 6.10 -2.69 -10.25
N ALA A 68 4.91 -2.09 -10.33
CA ALA A 68 4.24 -1.53 -9.16
C ALA A 68 3.81 -2.61 -8.16
N VAL A 69 3.34 -3.76 -8.64
CA VAL A 69 3.00 -4.90 -7.78
C VAL A 69 4.22 -5.47 -7.08
N VAL A 70 5.34 -5.61 -7.80
CA VAL A 70 6.61 -6.07 -7.20
C VAL A 70 7.07 -5.11 -6.10
N ALA A 71 7.04 -3.80 -6.36
CA ALA A 71 7.38 -2.79 -5.36
C ALA A 71 6.45 -2.87 -4.14
N LEU A 72 5.13 -2.96 -4.33
CA LEU A 72 4.18 -3.10 -3.23
C LEU A 72 4.41 -4.37 -2.42
N ARG A 73 4.68 -5.51 -3.06
CA ARG A 73 5.00 -6.76 -2.36
C ARG A 73 6.24 -6.62 -1.48
N ALA A 74 7.28 -5.96 -1.97
CA ALA A 74 8.49 -5.69 -1.20
C ALA A 74 8.21 -4.77 0.01
N HIS A 75 7.41 -3.72 -0.16
CA HIS A 75 7.00 -2.85 0.95
C HIS A 75 6.13 -3.58 1.98
N ILE A 76 5.21 -4.44 1.54
CA ILE A 76 4.36 -5.27 2.42
C ILE A 76 5.23 -6.20 3.27
N GLN A 77 6.21 -6.87 2.65
CA GLN A 77 7.16 -7.72 3.38
C GLN A 77 7.94 -6.93 4.42
N ARG A 78 8.50 -5.78 4.03
CA ARG A 78 9.24 -4.91 4.94
C ARG A 78 8.39 -4.43 6.11
N LEU A 79 7.17 -3.95 5.87
CA LEU A 79 6.27 -3.51 6.95
C LEU A 79 5.90 -4.68 7.88
N ALA A 80 5.66 -5.87 7.32
CA ALA A 80 5.37 -7.07 8.12
C ALA A 80 6.55 -7.47 9.01
N GLU A 81 7.79 -7.33 8.55
CA GLU A 81 8.98 -7.58 9.35
C GLU A 81 9.16 -6.55 10.47
N ILE A 82 8.96 -5.26 10.17
CA ILE A 82 9.04 -4.18 11.17
C ILE A 82 8.02 -4.43 12.28
N ARG A 83 6.76 -4.72 11.91
CA ARG A 83 5.67 -5.02 12.86
C ARG A 83 5.82 -6.32 13.64
N LYS A 84 6.68 -7.24 13.18
CA LYS A 84 7.03 -8.46 13.93
C LYS A 84 8.14 -8.22 14.96
N ARG A 85 8.93 -7.16 14.78
CA ARG A 85 10.09 -6.83 15.63
C ARG A 85 9.76 -5.82 16.72
N GLY A 86 8.80 -4.93 16.48
CA GLY A 86 8.20 -4.05 17.49
C GLY A 86 7.15 -4.77 18.31
#